data_AF-A0A1F9AB10-F1
#
_entry.id   AF-A0A1F9AB10-F1
#
_cell.length_a   1.000
_cell.length_b   1.000
_cell.length_c   1.000
_cell.angle_alpha   90.00
_cell.angle_beta   90.00
_cell.angle_gamma   90.00
#
_symmetry.space_group_name_H-M   'P 1'
#
loop_
_entity.id
_entity.type
_entity.pdbx_description
1 polymer ?
#
loop_
_entity_poly.entity_id
_entity_poly.type
_entity_poly.pdbx_seq_one_letter_code
_entity_poly.pdbx_strand_id
1 'polypeptide(L)'
;MVRRELSTKYGLDLSNLEGQNQVRFVDAYSWSGGRTSSEEKFAITGTLELADLSGLISDAGAELEQTDRLKKGGRRVVDSISSLFLNFELAYVQRFIAFLARSGHFAGVSTVFIVEQGICSEQTLNNIKYIMDGVLEFKNEDEKFLGRAQTMKWGIAKSEWIDATQA
;
A
#
# COMPACT_ATOMS: atom_id res chain seq x y z
N MET A 1 2.54 10.00 -12.85
CA MET A 1 3.58 9.08 -13.37
C MET A 1 3.09 7.63 -13.29
N VAL A 2 2.74 7.13 -12.09
CA VAL A 2 2.19 5.77 -11.87
C VAL A 2 1.02 5.42 -12.78
N ARG A 3 0.01 6.31 -12.90
CA ARG A 3 -1.14 6.15 -13.79
C ARG A 3 -0.71 5.78 -15.23
N ARG A 4 0.16 6.59 -15.83
CA ARG A 4 0.62 6.39 -17.22
C ARG A 4 1.37 5.07 -17.38
N GLU A 5 2.21 4.71 -16.41
CA GLU A 5 2.98 3.46 -16.46
C GLU A 5 2.08 2.23 -16.36
N LEU A 6 1.12 2.22 -15.44
CA LEU A 6 0.15 1.14 -15.30
C LEU A 6 -0.71 0.99 -16.56
N SER A 7 -1.21 2.10 -17.11
CA SER A 7 -1.96 2.09 -18.37
C SER A 7 -1.13 1.52 -19.53
N THR A 8 0.13 1.91 -19.65
CA THR A 8 1.01 1.46 -20.74
C THR A 8 1.38 -0.01 -20.60
N LYS A 9 1.76 -0.44 -19.38
CA LYS A 9 2.26 -1.80 -19.13
C LYS A 9 1.16 -2.86 -19.20
N TYR A 10 -0.06 -2.51 -18.77
CA TYR A 10 -1.16 -3.47 -18.64
C TYR A 10 -2.34 -3.20 -19.59
N GLY A 11 -2.24 -2.19 -20.45
CA GLY A 11 -3.32 -1.84 -21.39
C GLY A 11 -4.61 -1.36 -20.71
N LEU A 12 -4.50 -0.74 -19.53
CA LEU A 12 -5.65 -0.32 -18.72
C LEU A 12 -6.04 1.13 -19.03
N ASP A 13 -7.32 1.37 -19.29
CA ASP A 13 -7.90 2.72 -19.30
C ASP A 13 -8.30 3.13 -17.88
N LEU A 14 -7.33 3.68 -17.15
CA LEU A 14 -7.52 4.07 -15.75
C LEU A 14 -8.52 5.23 -15.59
N SER A 15 -8.62 6.12 -16.57
CA SER A 15 -9.57 7.24 -16.52
C SER A 15 -11.01 6.73 -16.57
N ASN A 16 -11.29 5.75 -17.44
CA ASN A 16 -12.60 5.10 -17.48
C ASN A 16 -12.89 4.32 -16.20
N LEU A 17 -11.92 3.58 -15.67
CA LEU A 17 -12.07 2.84 -14.41
C LEU A 17 -12.37 3.77 -13.22
N GLU A 18 -11.76 4.97 -13.17
CA GLU A 18 -12.10 5.98 -12.18
C GLU A 18 -13.51 6.54 -12.38
N GLY A 19 -13.89 6.85 -13.63
CA GLY A 19 -15.26 7.29 -13.96
C GLY A 19 -16.33 6.28 -13.56
N GLN A 20 -15.99 5.00 -13.50
CA GLN A 20 -16.85 3.90 -13.06
C GLN A 20 -16.73 3.57 -11.57
N ASN A 21 -16.00 4.37 -10.78
CA ASN A 21 -15.74 4.13 -9.36
C ASN A 21 -15.15 2.73 -9.07
N GLN A 22 -14.21 2.28 -9.91
CA GLN A 22 -13.50 1.00 -9.73
C GLN A 22 -12.09 1.17 -9.17
N VAL A 23 -11.48 2.33 -9.40
CA VAL A 23 -10.14 2.66 -8.90
C VAL A 23 -10.11 4.11 -8.41
N ARG A 24 -9.21 4.37 -7.46
CA ARG A 24 -8.86 5.71 -6.99
C ARG A 24 -7.37 5.76 -6.69
N PHE A 25 -6.76 6.90 -6.98
CA PHE A 25 -5.38 7.21 -6.61
C PHE A 25 -5.37 8.22 -5.46
N VAL A 26 -4.45 8.00 -4.53
CA VAL A 26 -4.15 8.93 -3.43
C VAL A 26 -2.69 9.33 -3.58
N ASP A 27 -2.43 10.61 -3.86
CA ASP A 27 -1.08 11.14 -4.03
C ASP A 27 -0.52 11.67 -2.71
N ALA A 28 0.38 10.87 -2.13
CA ALA A 28 1.19 11.23 -0.98
C ALA A 28 2.68 11.28 -1.35
N TYR A 29 3.03 11.46 -2.63
CA TYR A 29 4.40 11.52 -3.11
C TYR A 29 4.78 12.92 -3.61
N SER A 30 3.89 13.58 -4.35
CA SER A 30 4.19 14.86 -5.02
C SER A 30 4.64 15.97 -4.06
N TRP A 31 4.14 15.96 -2.82
CA TRP A 31 4.57 16.91 -1.77
C TRP A 31 6.08 16.80 -1.49
N SER A 32 6.64 15.58 -1.47
CA SER A 32 8.06 15.35 -1.12
C SER A 32 9.02 15.90 -2.17
N GLY A 33 8.55 16.03 -3.42
CA GLY A 33 9.31 16.59 -4.54
C GLY A 33 9.23 18.12 -4.67
N GLY A 34 8.63 18.82 -3.69
CA GLY A 34 8.42 20.27 -3.75
C GLY A 34 7.39 20.71 -4.79
N ARG A 35 6.59 19.77 -5.34
CA ARG A 35 5.48 20.10 -6.24
C ARG A 35 4.27 20.45 -5.39
N THR A 36 3.79 21.69 -5.55
CA THR A 36 2.63 22.21 -4.81
C THR A 36 1.28 21.87 -5.44
N SER A 37 1.27 21.28 -6.64
CA SER A 37 0.04 20.87 -7.33
C SER A 37 0.11 19.40 -7.72
N SER A 38 -0.77 18.58 -7.16
CA SER A 38 -1.09 17.26 -7.68
C SER A 38 -2.26 17.34 -8.66
N GLU A 39 -2.25 16.50 -9.69
CA GLU A 39 -3.38 16.31 -10.59
C GLU A 39 -4.40 15.30 -10.03
N GLU A 40 -4.05 14.60 -8.95
CA GLU A 40 -4.92 13.59 -8.35
C GLU A 40 -5.95 14.25 -7.43
N LYS A 41 -7.19 13.75 -7.50
CA LYS A 41 -8.32 14.24 -6.70
C LYS A 41 -8.06 14.15 -5.19
N PHE A 42 -7.40 13.08 -4.76
CA PHE A 42 -7.02 12.86 -3.38
C PHE A 42 -5.51 13.06 -3.28
N ALA A 43 -5.08 14.20 -2.76
CA ALA A 43 -3.65 14.52 -2.70
C ALA A 43 -3.32 15.34 -1.45
N ILE A 44 -2.12 15.15 -0.94
CA ILE A 44 -1.54 16.01 0.08
C ILE A 44 -1.03 17.29 -0.59
N THR A 45 -1.63 18.43 -0.26
CA THR A 45 -1.33 19.74 -0.86
C THR A 45 -0.43 20.63 0.01
N GLY A 46 0.17 20.07 1.07
CA GLY A 46 1.01 20.81 2.03
C GLY A 46 2.00 19.89 2.75
N THR A 47 2.27 20.16 4.03
CA THR A 47 3.07 19.26 4.87
C THR A 47 2.37 17.91 4.99
N LEU A 48 3.12 16.82 4.82
CA LEU A 48 2.57 15.49 5.02
C LEU A 48 2.28 15.27 6.50
N GLU A 49 1.02 15.02 6.81
CA GLU A 49 0.56 14.51 8.10
C GLU A 49 -0.14 13.17 7.90
N LEU A 50 0.24 12.16 8.69
CA LEU A 50 -0.32 10.80 8.54
C LEU A 50 -1.82 10.74 8.86
N ALA A 51 -2.32 11.66 9.70
CA ALA A 51 -3.75 11.79 9.97
C ALA A 51 -4.52 12.26 8.72
N ASP A 52 -4.01 13.27 8.02
CA ASP A 52 -4.60 13.78 6.78
C ASP A 52 -4.55 12.73 5.68
N LEU A 53 -3.42 12.03 5.55
CA LEU A 53 -3.29 10.92 4.61
C LEU A 53 -4.29 9.80 4.91
N SER A 54 -4.52 9.46 6.19
CA SER A 54 -5.53 8.49 6.60
C SER A 54 -6.94 8.92 6.21
N GLY A 55 -7.24 10.22 6.33
CA GLY A 55 -8.49 10.83 5.89
C GLY A 55 -8.69 10.69 4.39
N LEU A 56 -7.70 11.12 3.59
CA LEU A 56 -7.73 11.01 2.12
C LEU A 56 -7.93 9.57 1.63
N ILE A 57 -7.25 8.59 2.24
CA ILE A 57 -7.43 7.17 1.91
C ILE A 57 -8.84 6.70 2.25
N SER A 58 -9.41 7.18 3.36
CA SER A 58 -10.78 6.85 3.77
C SER A 58 -11.82 7.45 2.83
N ASP A 59 -11.64 8.71 2.40
CA ASP A 59 -12.51 9.39 1.44
C ASP A 59 -12.45 8.73 0.06
N ALA A 60 -11.25 8.40 -0.42
CA ALA A 60 -11.07 7.64 -1.66
C ALA A 60 -11.76 6.26 -1.57
N GLY A 61 -11.63 5.57 -0.43
CA GLY A 61 -12.34 4.32 -0.16
C GLY A 61 -13.85 4.50 -0.16
N ALA A 62 -14.37 5.59 0.39
CA ALA A 62 -15.81 5.88 0.42
C ALA A 62 -16.39 6.07 -0.99
N GLU A 63 -15.67 6.71 -1.92
CA GLU A 63 -16.09 6.80 -3.33
C GLU A 63 -16.13 5.45 -4.04
N LEU A 64 -15.36 4.49 -3.56
CA LEU A 64 -15.38 3.10 -4.01
C LEU A 64 -16.37 2.24 -3.22
N GLU A 65 -17.20 2.83 -2.35
CA GLU A 65 -18.13 2.13 -1.46
C GLU A 65 -17.44 1.11 -0.52
N GLN A 66 -16.16 1.34 -0.23
CA GLN A 66 -15.33 0.57 0.69
C GLN A 66 -15.46 1.12 2.13
N THR A 67 -16.68 1.07 2.65
CA THR A 67 -17.01 1.48 4.02
C THR A 67 -17.45 0.29 4.87
N ASP A 68 -17.46 0.44 6.19
CA ASP A 68 -17.99 -0.54 7.14
C ASP A 68 -19.48 -0.85 6.93
N ARG A 69 -20.23 0.10 6.37
CA ARG A 69 -21.64 -0.04 6.02
C ARG A 69 -21.87 -0.75 4.68
N LEU A 70 -21.17 -0.33 3.62
CA LEU A 70 -21.43 -0.81 2.25
C LEU A 70 -20.64 -2.08 1.91
N LYS A 71 -19.41 -2.23 2.44
CA LYS A 71 -18.56 -3.42 2.29
C LYS A 71 -18.44 -3.96 0.86
N LYS A 72 -18.30 -3.10 -0.15
CA LYS A 72 -18.08 -3.53 -1.54
C LYS A 72 -16.77 -4.34 -1.72
N GLY A 73 -15.90 -4.29 -0.72
CA GLY A 73 -14.63 -4.99 -0.69
C GLY A 73 -13.65 -4.43 -1.72
N GLY A 74 -12.66 -5.23 -2.08
CA GLY A 74 -11.61 -4.84 -3.03
C GLY A 74 -10.23 -4.83 -2.39
N ARG A 75 -9.35 -3.97 -2.92
CA ARG A 75 -7.93 -3.94 -2.56
C ARG A 75 -7.45 -2.53 -2.32
N ARG A 76 -6.59 -2.35 -1.33
CA ARG A 76 -5.81 -1.13 -1.08
C ARG A 76 -4.34 -1.48 -1.15
N VAL A 77 -3.56 -0.66 -1.84
CA VAL A 77 -2.11 -0.81 -1.93
C VAL A 77 -1.48 0.49 -1.46
N VAL A 78 -0.59 0.39 -0.48
CA VAL A 78 0.20 1.51 0.01
C VAL A 78 1.64 1.29 -0.43
N ASP A 79 2.05 2.06 -1.43
CA ASP A 79 3.35 1.97 -2.08
C ASP A 79 4.15 3.27 -1.89
N SER A 80 5.17 3.33 -1.04
CA SER A 80 5.57 2.33 -0.04
C SER A 80 5.52 2.95 1.36
N ILE A 81 5.38 2.14 2.40
CA ILE A 81 5.46 2.65 3.78
C ILE A 81 6.90 2.91 4.22
N SER A 82 7.89 2.40 3.48
CA SER A 82 9.31 2.65 3.75
C SER A 82 9.66 4.14 3.71
N SER A 83 9.05 4.89 2.79
CA SER A 83 9.28 6.34 2.67
C SER A 83 8.78 7.15 3.88
N LEU A 84 7.79 6.63 4.61
CA LEU A 84 7.26 7.29 5.80
C LEU A 84 8.29 7.32 6.93
N PHE A 85 9.15 6.30 7.04
CA PHE A 85 10.19 6.22 8.07
C PHE A 85 11.33 7.23 7.88
N LEU A 86 11.37 7.94 6.74
CA LEU A 86 12.31 9.05 6.53
C LEU A 86 11.86 10.33 7.26
N ASN A 87 10.56 10.48 7.51
CA ASN A 87 9.96 11.72 8.01
C ASN A 87 9.23 11.55 9.34
N PHE A 88 8.88 10.30 9.73
CA PHE A 88 8.08 10.03 10.92
C PHE A 88 8.70 8.95 11.80
N GLU A 89 8.51 9.12 13.10
CA GLU A 89 8.88 8.15 14.12
C GLU A 89 8.10 6.84 13.99
N LEU A 90 8.77 5.74 14.36
CA LEU A 90 8.23 4.37 14.26
C LEU A 90 6.83 4.24 14.86
N ALA A 91 6.61 4.77 16.06
CA ALA A 91 5.32 4.69 16.75
C ALA A 91 4.19 5.40 15.98
N TYR A 92 4.50 6.47 15.26
CA TYR A 92 3.51 7.19 14.48
C TYR A 92 3.13 6.42 13.21
N VAL A 93 4.12 5.88 12.49
CA VAL A 93 3.90 5.03 11.32
C VAL A 93 3.16 3.74 11.70
N GLN A 94 3.48 3.14 12.83
CA GLN A 94 2.75 1.95 13.32
C GLN A 94 1.27 2.23 13.57
N ARG A 95 0.92 3.36 14.20
CA ARG A 95 -0.48 3.74 14.42
C ARG A 95 -1.22 3.94 13.10
N PHE A 96 -0.57 4.57 12.13
CA PHE A 96 -1.09 4.75 10.77
C PHE A 96 -1.38 3.41 10.08
N ILE A 97 -0.39 2.49 10.07
CA ILE A 97 -0.55 1.14 9.49
C ILE A 97 -1.68 0.37 10.18
N ALA A 98 -1.73 0.39 11.52
CA ALA A 98 -2.76 -0.30 12.29
C ALA A 98 -4.16 0.28 12.07
N PHE A 99 -4.27 1.59 11.81
CA PHE A 99 -5.53 2.22 11.41
C PHE A 99 -5.95 1.73 10.02
N LEU A 100 -5.06 1.78 9.03
CA LEU A 100 -5.37 1.37 7.66
C LEU A 100 -5.73 -0.12 7.56
N ALA A 101 -4.98 -0.99 8.23
CA ALA A 101 -5.28 -2.43 8.26
C ALA A 101 -6.68 -2.70 8.83
N ARG A 102 -7.05 -2.06 9.95
CA ARG A 102 -8.38 -2.22 10.58
C ARG A 102 -9.49 -1.61 9.74
N SER A 103 -9.31 -0.40 9.22
CA SER A 103 -10.33 0.24 8.37
C SER A 103 -10.58 -0.55 7.09
N GLY A 104 -9.54 -1.11 6.47
CA GLY A 104 -9.65 -2.02 5.34
C GLY A 104 -10.43 -3.28 5.72
N HIS A 105 -10.07 -3.94 6.83
CA HIS A 105 -10.77 -5.11 7.33
C HIS A 105 -12.28 -4.86 7.53
N PHE A 106 -12.65 -3.77 8.20
CA PHE A 106 -14.07 -3.44 8.43
C PHE A 106 -14.83 -3.17 7.11
N ALA A 107 -14.15 -2.64 6.09
CA ALA A 107 -14.70 -2.42 4.76
C ALA A 107 -14.70 -3.67 3.86
N GLY A 108 -14.21 -4.83 4.33
CA GLY A 108 -14.06 -6.04 3.51
C GLY A 108 -12.94 -5.95 2.48
N VAL A 109 -11.95 -5.07 2.71
CA VAL A 109 -10.86 -4.76 1.78
C VAL A 109 -9.56 -5.40 2.24
N SER A 110 -8.85 -6.06 1.32
CA SER A 110 -7.48 -6.52 1.56
C SER A 110 -6.51 -5.35 1.39
N THR A 111 -5.74 -5.04 2.42
CA THR A 111 -4.75 -3.95 2.39
C THR A 111 -3.35 -4.53 2.30
N VAL A 112 -2.57 -4.08 1.31
CA VAL A 112 -1.19 -4.47 1.07
C VAL A 112 -0.30 -3.27 1.33
N PHE A 113 0.73 -3.45 2.16
CA PHE A 113 1.77 -2.47 2.41
C PHE A 113 3.07 -2.94 1.79
N ILE A 114 3.69 -2.10 0.97
CA ILE A 114 5.00 -2.39 0.38
C ILE A 114 6.09 -1.84 1.31
N VAL A 115 7.07 -2.68 1.61
CA VAL A 115 8.25 -2.34 2.41
C VAL A 115 9.50 -2.71 1.63
N GLU A 116 10.29 -1.70 1.29
CA GLU A 116 11.59 -1.87 0.67
C GLU A 116 12.61 -2.46 1.64
N GLN A 117 13.34 -3.47 1.18
CA GLN A 117 14.41 -4.10 1.96
C GLN A 117 15.55 -3.11 2.20
N GLY A 118 16.13 -3.14 3.41
CA GLY A 118 17.31 -2.35 3.76
C GLY A 118 17.05 -0.92 4.24
N ILE A 119 15.81 -0.41 4.12
CA ILE A 119 15.45 0.93 4.64
C ILE A 119 15.14 0.89 6.14
N CYS A 120 14.46 -0.15 6.60
CA CYS A 120 14.03 -0.28 7.99
C CYS A 120 14.97 -1.20 8.78
N SER A 121 15.17 -0.88 10.07
CA SER A 121 15.83 -1.80 11.00
C SER A 121 15.01 -3.09 11.18
N GLU A 122 15.66 -4.19 11.58
CA GLU A 122 14.97 -5.45 11.86
C GLU A 122 13.87 -5.30 12.92
N GLN A 123 14.11 -4.46 13.94
CA GLN A 123 13.11 -4.16 14.97
C GLN A 123 11.86 -3.50 14.36
N THR A 124 12.04 -2.50 13.48
CA THR A 124 10.94 -1.87 12.76
C THR A 124 10.18 -2.87 11.90
N LEU A 125 10.89 -3.73 11.16
CA LEU A 125 10.27 -4.76 10.33
C LEU A 125 9.45 -5.74 11.16
N ASN A 126 10.01 -6.26 12.25
CA ASN A 126 9.31 -7.19 13.15
C ASN A 126 8.03 -6.55 13.70
N ASN A 127 8.13 -5.29 14.13
CA ASN A 127 7.01 -4.50 14.62
C ASN A 127 5.88 -4.33 13.59
N ILE A 128 6.20 -4.11 12.32
CA ILE A 128 5.21 -4.04 11.23
C ILE A 128 4.60 -5.42 11.00
N LYS A 129 5.43 -6.47 10.95
CA LYS A 129 4.99 -7.87 10.72
C LYS A 129 3.97 -8.33 11.75
N TYR A 130 4.08 -7.89 13.01
CA TYR A 130 3.10 -8.20 14.07
C TYR A 130 1.69 -7.65 13.78
N ILE A 131 1.57 -6.53 13.07
CA ILE A 131 0.28 -5.92 12.72
C ILE A 131 -0.37 -6.69 11.55
N MET A 132 0.45 -7.29 10.68
CA MET A 132 -0.02 -7.93 9.45
C MET A 132 -0.67 -9.29 9.69
N ASP A 133 -1.59 -9.67 8.80
CA ASP A 133 -2.16 -11.03 8.76
C ASP A 133 -1.34 -11.99 7.90
N GLY A 134 -0.49 -11.45 7.02
CA GLY A 134 0.44 -12.23 6.22
C GLY A 134 1.63 -11.39 5.78
N VAL A 135 2.76 -12.06 5.56
CA VAL A 135 4.02 -11.44 5.13
C VAL A 135 4.56 -12.21 3.94
N LEU A 136 4.67 -11.52 2.81
CA LEU A 136 5.34 -12.01 1.61
C LEU A 136 6.71 -11.34 1.53
N GLU A 137 7.74 -12.13 1.25
CA GLU A 137 9.10 -11.63 1.06
C GLU A 137 9.58 -11.98 -0.34
N PHE A 138 10.31 -11.03 -0.95
CA PHE A 138 10.92 -11.18 -2.26
C PHE A 138 12.40 -10.83 -2.16
N LYS A 139 13.25 -11.53 -2.89
CA LYS A 139 14.68 -11.21 -3.01
C LYS A 139 15.22 -11.57 -4.40
N ASN A 140 16.29 -10.91 -4.80
CA ASN A 140 17.09 -11.31 -5.95
C ASN A 140 18.33 -12.08 -5.46
N GLU A 141 18.57 -13.27 -5.99
CA GLU A 141 19.72 -14.11 -5.66
C GLU A 141 20.10 -14.93 -6.90
N ASP A 142 21.38 -14.95 -7.29
CA ASP A 142 21.90 -15.73 -8.44
C ASP A 142 21.07 -15.56 -9.73
N GLU A 143 20.78 -14.32 -10.12
CA GLU A 143 19.95 -13.96 -11.30
C GLU A 143 18.48 -14.42 -11.23
N LYS A 144 18.03 -14.94 -10.09
CA LYS A 144 16.65 -15.39 -9.86
C LYS A 144 15.88 -14.40 -9.00
N PHE A 145 14.63 -14.19 -9.36
CA PHE A 145 13.66 -13.50 -8.53
C PHE A 145 12.93 -14.52 -7.65
N LEU A 146 13.25 -14.54 -6.35
CA LEU A 146 12.72 -15.50 -5.40
C LEU A 146 11.61 -14.87 -4.55
N GLY A 147 10.53 -15.61 -4.31
CA GLY A 147 9.44 -15.20 -3.43
C GLY A 147 9.11 -16.27 -2.39
N ARG A 148 8.68 -15.85 -1.19
CA ARG A 148 8.13 -16.76 -0.17
C ARG A 148 7.01 -16.11 0.62
N ALA A 149 6.12 -16.93 1.17
CA ALA A 149 5.21 -16.52 2.21
C ALA A 149 5.84 -16.84 3.58
N GLN A 150 6.32 -15.80 4.27
CA GLN A 150 6.97 -15.96 5.58
C GLN A 150 5.95 -16.33 6.65
N THR A 151 4.80 -15.63 6.68
CA THR A 151 3.71 -15.88 7.63
C THR A 151 2.36 -15.67 6.94
N MET A 152 1.34 -16.44 7.33
CA MET A 152 -0.06 -16.28 6.94
C MET A 152 -0.94 -16.79 8.10
N LYS A 153 -1.67 -15.90 8.80
CA LYS A 153 -2.43 -16.26 10.01
C LYS A 153 -3.51 -17.32 9.77
N TRP A 154 -4.09 -17.35 8.57
CA TRP A 154 -5.25 -18.20 8.24
C TRP A 154 -5.01 -19.12 7.04
N GLY A 155 -3.77 -19.23 6.57
CA GLY A 155 -3.40 -20.04 5.42
C GLY A 155 -2.24 -20.98 5.74
N ILE A 156 -2.23 -22.15 5.11
CA ILE A 156 -1.04 -23.01 5.09
C ILE A 156 -0.13 -22.49 3.98
N ALA A 157 0.97 -21.86 4.37
CA ALA A 157 1.98 -21.35 3.46
C ALA A 157 3.25 -22.21 3.54
N LYS A 158 3.85 -22.51 2.39
CA LYS A 158 5.23 -23.00 2.35
C LYS A 158 6.15 -21.81 2.58
N SER A 159 6.98 -21.87 3.61
CA SER A 159 7.98 -20.84 3.93
C SER A 159 9.27 -20.96 3.10
N GLU A 160 9.27 -21.88 2.13
CA GLU A 160 10.36 -22.12 1.18
C GLU A 160 10.42 -21.00 0.14
N TRP A 161 11.64 -20.67 -0.30
CA TRP A 161 11.84 -19.78 -1.43
C TRP A 161 11.44 -20.48 -2.73
N ILE A 162 10.59 -19.83 -3.50
CA ILE A 162 10.13 -20.29 -4.81
C ILE A 162 10.68 -19.34 -5.87
N ASP A 163 11.22 -19.92 -6.94
CA ASP A 163 11.65 -19.16 -8.12
C ASP A 163 10.43 -18.62 -8.87
N ALA A 164 10.34 -17.29 -8.91
CA ALA A 164 9.28 -16.53 -9.56
C ALA A 164 9.82 -15.75 -10.77
N THR A 165 11.03 -16.07 -11.24
CA THR A 165 11.57 -15.54 -12.50
C THR A 165 10.65 -15.97 -13.64
N GLN A 166 10.11 -15.01 -14.39
CA GLN A 166 9.35 -15.34 -15.60
C GLN A 166 10.30 -15.91 -16.65
N ALA A 167 9.89 -17.00 -17.30
CA ALA A 167 10.53 -17.52 -18.50
C ALA A 167 10.23 -16.63 -19.73
#